data_AF-A0A6I2FKZ2-F1
#
_entry.id   AF-A0A6I2FKZ2-F1
#
_cell.length_a   1.000
_cell.length_b   1.000
_cell.length_c   1.000
_cell.angle_alpha   90.00
_cell.angle_beta   90.00
_cell.angle_gamma   90.00
#
_symmetry.space_group_name_H-M   'P 1'
#
loop_
_entity.id
_entity.type
_entity.pdbx_description
1 polymer ?
#
loop_
_entity_poly.entity_id
_entity_poly.type
_entity_poly.pdbx_seq_one_letter_code
_entity_poly.pdbx_strand_id
1 'polypeptide(L)'
;MTAGASGTQRDCEALCIAVERRMAIRLTVGPVAGELFRVIELLGGVLRHSRTVAGVWELDPTLADELPGTERMREIEDFLALARRIVRESDQICPVEPTAPERRRRVWGDLTDLLIRAELLAERIVRVVPRRHDTDEGSREISRLRLATHADTLVEAALLLRSAVREALRVPTPDADALRLAATADLVMRLAADLDAEVCIGTHQRI
;
A
#
# COMPACT_ATOMS: atom_id res chain seq x y z
N MET A 1 -18.24 6.10 -10.40
CA MET A 1 -18.16 4.83 -9.64
C MET A 1 -16.70 4.61 -9.27
N THR A 2 -16.29 5.11 -8.11
CA THR A 2 -14.90 5.05 -7.62
C THR A 2 -14.74 3.81 -6.76
N ALA A 3 -14.56 2.65 -7.39
CA ALA A 3 -13.97 1.51 -6.71
C ALA A 3 -12.46 1.76 -6.64
N GLY A 4 -12.05 2.63 -5.71
CA GLY A 4 -10.63 2.86 -5.37
C GLY A 4 -10.04 1.67 -4.61
N ALA A 5 -8.90 1.83 -3.94
CA ALA A 5 -8.22 0.75 -3.22
C ALA A 5 -9.05 0.03 -2.14
N SER A 6 -10.18 0.59 -1.68
CA SER A 6 -11.21 -0.13 -0.90
C SER A 6 -11.88 -1.30 -1.66
N GLY A 7 -11.87 -1.28 -2.99
CA GLY A 7 -12.26 -2.39 -3.85
C GLY A 7 -11.19 -3.49 -3.86
N THR A 8 -9.92 -3.11 -4.01
CA THR A 8 -8.79 -4.04 -4.04
C THR A 8 -8.59 -4.77 -2.69
N GLN A 9 -8.81 -4.09 -1.57
CA GLN A 9 -8.81 -4.72 -0.24
C GLN A 9 -9.89 -5.81 -0.13
N ARG A 10 -11.14 -5.46 -0.48
CA ARG A 10 -12.26 -6.43 -0.50
C ARG A 10 -12.00 -7.59 -1.44
N ASP A 11 -11.32 -7.34 -2.55
CA ASP A 11 -10.93 -8.36 -3.51
C ASP A 11 -9.89 -9.34 -2.95
N CYS A 12 -8.94 -8.88 -2.13
CA CYS A 12 -8.00 -9.73 -1.39
C CYS A 12 -8.71 -10.61 -0.36
N GLU A 13 -9.64 -10.03 0.42
CA GLU A 13 -10.45 -10.77 1.39
C GLU A 13 -11.34 -11.81 0.71
N ALA A 14 -12.02 -11.42 -0.37
CA ALA A 14 -12.87 -12.31 -1.16
C ALA A 14 -12.06 -13.46 -1.78
N LEU A 15 -10.82 -13.20 -2.20
CA LEU A 15 -9.91 -14.24 -2.70
C LEU A 15 -9.57 -15.25 -1.59
N CYS A 16 -9.24 -14.79 -0.38
CA CYS A 16 -8.97 -15.69 0.75
C CYS A 16 -10.16 -16.62 1.01
N ILE A 17 -11.38 -16.06 1.09
CA ILE A 17 -12.62 -16.82 1.29
C ILE A 17 -12.86 -17.81 0.14
N ALA A 18 -12.63 -17.39 -1.11
CA ALA A 18 -12.80 -18.23 -2.28
C ALA A 18 -11.84 -19.43 -2.28
N VAL A 19 -10.58 -19.21 -1.90
CA VAL A 19 -9.57 -20.28 -1.80
C VAL A 19 -9.93 -21.27 -0.69
N GLU A 20 -10.29 -20.78 0.49
CA GLU A 20 -10.72 -21.63 1.62
C GLU A 20 -11.93 -22.50 1.26
N ARG A 21 -12.97 -21.90 0.67
CA ARG A 21 -14.16 -22.63 0.21
C ARG A 21 -13.78 -23.70 -0.81
N ARG A 22 -12.86 -23.40 -1.72
CA ARG A 22 -12.44 -24.35 -2.77
C ARG A 22 -11.63 -25.52 -2.20
N MET A 23 -10.76 -25.26 -1.22
CA MET A 23 -10.07 -26.31 -0.47
C MET A 23 -11.07 -27.20 0.29
N ALA A 24 -12.06 -26.61 0.96
CA ALA A 24 -13.09 -27.35 1.70
C ALA A 24 -13.94 -28.25 0.79
N ILE A 25 -14.38 -27.75 -0.38
CA ILE A 25 -15.10 -28.56 -1.37
C ILE A 25 -14.23 -29.72 -1.87
N ARG A 26 -12.94 -29.48 -2.12
CA ARG A 26 -12.03 -30.52 -2.60
C ARG A 26 -11.80 -31.62 -1.58
N LEU A 27 -11.78 -31.31 -0.29
CA LEU A 27 -11.69 -32.30 0.78
C LEU A 27 -12.91 -33.24 0.88
N THR A 28 -14.07 -32.86 0.34
CA THR A 28 -15.29 -33.70 0.36
C THR A 28 -15.45 -34.58 -0.88
N VAL A 29 -14.64 -34.39 -1.93
CA VAL A 29 -14.72 -35.13 -3.20
C VAL A 29 -13.50 -36.07 -3.32
N GLY A 30 -13.66 -37.37 -3.02
CA GLY A 30 -12.60 -38.39 -3.18
C GLY A 30 -12.36 -38.81 -4.65
N PRO A 31 -11.50 -39.81 -5.00
CA PRO A 31 -10.45 -40.52 -4.27
C PRO A 31 -9.04 -40.39 -4.94
N VAL A 32 -8.76 -39.35 -5.74
CA VAL A 32 -7.39 -39.13 -6.28
C VAL A 32 -6.52 -38.44 -5.23
N ALA A 33 -6.29 -39.13 -4.11
CA ALA A 33 -5.68 -38.56 -2.91
C ALA A 33 -4.39 -37.79 -3.23
N GLY A 34 -3.50 -38.33 -4.05
CA GLY A 34 -2.22 -37.68 -4.39
C GLY A 34 -2.35 -36.37 -5.15
N GLU A 35 -3.15 -36.31 -6.22
CA GLU A 35 -3.33 -35.06 -6.99
C GLU A 35 -4.16 -34.04 -6.20
N LEU A 36 -5.14 -34.52 -5.43
CA LEU A 36 -5.95 -33.71 -4.54
C LEU A 36 -5.10 -33.02 -3.47
N PHE A 37 -4.20 -33.75 -2.80
CA PHE A 37 -3.29 -33.18 -1.81
C PHE A 37 -2.38 -32.12 -2.42
N ARG A 38 -1.80 -32.38 -3.60
CA ARG A 38 -0.94 -31.39 -4.29
C ARG A 38 -1.70 -30.11 -4.65
N VAL A 39 -2.95 -30.25 -5.10
CA VAL A 39 -3.82 -29.12 -5.39
C VAL A 39 -4.17 -28.33 -4.13
N ILE A 40 -4.42 -29.03 -3.02
CA ILE A 40 -4.67 -28.41 -1.71
C ILE A 40 -3.42 -27.68 -1.20
N GLU A 41 -2.23 -28.26 -1.34
CA GLU A 41 -0.95 -27.61 -1.01
C GLU A 41 -0.75 -26.33 -1.82
N LEU A 42 -0.98 -26.40 -3.13
CA LEU A 42 -0.89 -25.25 -4.02
C LEU A 42 -1.88 -24.14 -3.63
N LEU A 43 -3.14 -24.48 -3.39
CA LEU A 43 -4.13 -23.52 -2.88
C LEU A 43 -3.77 -22.99 -1.48
N GLY A 44 -3.19 -23.82 -0.63
CA GLY A 44 -2.68 -23.42 0.68
C GLY A 44 -1.55 -22.40 0.59
N GLY A 45 -0.67 -22.53 -0.41
CA GLY A 45 0.32 -21.53 -0.77
C GLY A 45 -0.32 -20.20 -1.17
N VAL A 46 -1.26 -20.23 -2.12
CA VAL A 46 -2.01 -19.03 -2.54
C VAL A 46 -2.72 -18.36 -1.35
N LEU A 47 -3.38 -19.14 -0.49
CA LEU A 47 -4.06 -18.63 0.68
C LEU A 47 -3.10 -17.92 1.63
N ARG A 48 -1.94 -18.52 1.91
CA ARG A 48 -0.91 -17.94 2.77
C ARG A 48 -0.45 -16.59 2.22
N HIS A 49 -0.06 -16.53 0.96
CA HIS A 49 0.41 -15.28 0.35
C HIS A 49 -0.70 -14.25 0.21
N SER A 50 -1.95 -14.67 -0.02
CA SER A 50 -3.10 -13.75 -0.06
C SER A 50 -3.35 -13.11 1.30
N ARG A 51 -3.22 -13.86 2.40
CA ARG A 51 -3.28 -13.32 3.76
C ARG A 51 -2.11 -12.38 4.06
N THR A 52 -0.90 -12.73 3.62
CA THR A 52 0.27 -11.86 3.74
C THR A 52 0.06 -10.52 3.02
N VAL A 53 -0.44 -10.55 1.79
CA VAL A 53 -0.76 -9.33 1.02
C VAL A 53 -1.92 -8.58 1.67
N ALA A 54 -2.97 -9.25 2.16
CA ALA A 54 -4.06 -8.60 2.88
C ALA A 54 -3.58 -7.86 4.15
N GLY A 55 -2.55 -8.39 4.83
CA GLY A 55 -1.94 -7.74 5.99
C GLY A 55 -1.29 -6.39 5.69
N VAL A 56 -0.99 -6.04 4.43
CA VAL A 56 -0.36 -4.74 4.12
C VAL A 56 -1.30 -3.55 4.35
N TRP A 57 -2.63 -3.76 4.33
CA TRP A 57 -3.59 -2.72 4.70
C TRP A 57 -3.63 -2.47 6.21
N GLU A 58 -3.31 -3.48 7.02
CA GLU A 58 -3.13 -3.30 8.47
C GLU A 58 -1.81 -2.55 8.77
N LEU A 59 -0.77 -2.82 7.99
CA LEU A 59 0.54 -2.15 8.10
C LEU A 59 0.54 -0.72 7.54
N ASP A 60 -0.23 -0.45 6.50
CA ASP A 60 -0.37 0.89 5.92
C ASP A 60 -1.83 1.18 5.54
N PRO A 61 -2.62 1.73 6.49
CA PRO A 61 -4.01 2.07 6.25
C PRO A 61 -4.23 3.10 5.14
N THR A 62 -3.21 3.90 4.77
CA THR A 62 -3.31 4.92 3.72
C THR A 62 -3.46 4.31 2.33
N LEU A 63 -3.15 3.01 2.18
CA LEU A 63 -3.46 2.27 0.96
C LEU A 63 -4.94 2.33 0.61
N ALA A 64 -5.86 2.46 1.57
CA ALA A 64 -7.30 2.50 1.29
C ALA A 64 -7.72 3.67 0.38
N ASP A 65 -6.94 4.76 0.41
CA ASP A 65 -7.19 5.99 -0.35
C ASP A 65 -6.34 6.08 -1.63
N GLU A 66 -5.45 5.11 -1.88
CA GLU A 66 -4.56 5.09 -3.04
C GLU A 66 -5.36 4.84 -4.34
N LEU A 67 -4.98 5.54 -5.42
CA LEU A 67 -5.65 5.41 -6.71
C LEU A 67 -5.23 4.11 -7.42
N PRO A 68 -6.13 3.45 -8.18
CA PRO A 68 -5.78 2.30 -9.00
C PRO A 68 -4.66 2.59 -10.00
N GLY A 69 -3.83 1.59 -10.29
CA GLY A 69 -2.77 1.67 -11.32
C GLY A 69 -1.51 2.48 -10.95
N THR A 70 -1.45 3.07 -9.74
CA THR A 70 -0.20 3.59 -9.17
C THR A 70 0.82 2.48 -9.00
N GLU A 71 2.11 2.80 -8.90
CA GLU A 71 3.18 1.79 -8.78
C GLU A 71 2.92 0.83 -7.59
N ARG A 72 2.49 1.37 -6.44
CA ARG A 72 2.14 0.59 -5.24
C ARG A 72 0.93 -0.32 -5.46
N MET A 73 -0.13 0.19 -6.09
CA MET A 73 -1.34 -0.58 -6.36
C MET A 73 -1.14 -1.62 -7.45
N ARG A 74 -0.28 -1.36 -8.43
CA ARG A 74 -0.01 -2.27 -9.55
C ARG A 74 0.55 -3.60 -9.08
N GLU A 75 1.47 -3.58 -8.13
CA GLU A 75 2.03 -4.80 -7.54
C GLU A 75 0.95 -5.68 -6.89
N ILE A 76 0.03 -5.06 -6.13
CA ILE A 76 -1.11 -5.75 -5.50
C ILE A 76 -2.08 -6.27 -6.58
N GLU A 77 -2.40 -5.46 -7.59
CA GLU A 77 -3.29 -5.81 -8.70
C GLU A 77 -2.72 -6.99 -9.51
N ASP A 78 -1.43 -6.99 -9.79
CA ASP A 78 -0.72 -8.07 -10.49
C ASP A 78 -0.73 -9.36 -9.67
N PHE A 79 -0.47 -9.27 -8.35
CA PHE A 79 -0.59 -10.41 -7.44
C PHE A 79 -2.01 -10.99 -7.47
N LEU A 80 -3.04 -10.15 -7.34
CA LEU A 80 -4.44 -10.56 -7.37
C LEU A 80 -4.81 -11.24 -8.69
N ALA A 81 -4.33 -10.70 -9.82
CA ALA A 81 -4.56 -11.28 -11.14
C ALA A 81 -3.96 -12.70 -11.24
N LEU A 82 -2.73 -12.89 -10.76
CA LEU A 82 -2.05 -14.18 -10.72
C LEU A 82 -2.77 -15.17 -9.79
N ALA A 83 -3.10 -14.77 -8.57
CA ALA A 83 -3.74 -15.64 -7.60
C ALA A 83 -5.12 -16.11 -8.10
N ARG A 84 -5.92 -15.21 -8.69
CA ARG A 84 -7.20 -15.59 -9.33
C ARG A 84 -7.00 -16.56 -10.50
N ARG A 85 -5.94 -16.37 -11.28
CA ARG A 85 -5.60 -17.29 -12.39
C ARG A 85 -5.25 -18.68 -11.86
N ILE A 86 -4.42 -18.76 -10.82
CA ILE A 86 -4.06 -20.03 -10.16
C ILE A 86 -5.31 -20.76 -9.65
N VAL A 87 -6.21 -20.05 -8.97
CA VAL A 87 -7.46 -20.64 -8.46
C VAL A 87 -8.29 -21.23 -9.60
N ARG A 88 -8.51 -20.47 -10.69
CA ARG A 88 -9.28 -20.95 -11.85
C ARG A 88 -8.63 -22.13 -12.56
N GLU A 89 -7.32 -22.07 -12.79
CA GLU A 89 -6.61 -23.13 -13.53
C GLU A 89 -6.44 -24.40 -12.69
N SER A 90 -6.45 -24.30 -11.35
CA SER A 90 -6.37 -25.46 -10.46
C SER A 90 -7.52 -26.47 -10.65
N ASP A 91 -8.67 -26.02 -11.16
CA ASP A 91 -9.81 -26.90 -11.48
C ASP A 91 -9.50 -27.90 -12.60
N GLN A 92 -8.52 -27.59 -13.43
CA GLN A 92 -8.12 -28.44 -14.54
C GLN A 92 -7.21 -29.59 -14.12
N ILE A 93 -6.73 -29.62 -12.87
CA ILE A 93 -5.87 -30.68 -12.35
C ILE A 93 -6.70 -31.88 -11.88
N CYS A 94 -7.85 -31.64 -11.25
CA CYS A 94 -8.81 -32.67 -10.84
C CYS A 94 -10.15 -32.50 -11.56
N PRO A 95 -10.19 -32.60 -12.90
CA PRO A 95 -11.42 -32.43 -13.66
C PRO A 95 -12.40 -33.56 -13.36
N VAL A 96 -13.69 -33.26 -13.45
CA VAL A 96 -14.79 -34.25 -13.31
C VAL A 96 -14.69 -35.34 -14.39
N GLU A 97 -14.15 -35.00 -15.56
CA GLU A 97 -13.91 -35.92 -16.67
C GLU A 97 -12.41 -36.22 -16.84
N PRO A 98 -12.01 -37.46 -17.20
CA PRO A 98 -10.61 -37.82 -17.34
C PRO A 98 -9.91 -37.02 -18.46
N THR A 99 -8.93 -36.19 -18.09
CA THR A 99 -8.03 -35.54 -19.05
C THR A 99 -6.75 -36.34 -19.30
N ALA A 100 -6.19 -36.23 -20.51
CA ALA A 100 -4.92 -36.85 -20.88
C ALA A 100 -3.79 -36.51 -19.87
N PRO A 101 -2.97 -37.49 -19.43
CA PRO A 101 -1.91 -37.29 -18.43
C PRO A 101 -0.91 -36.18 -18.78
N GLU A 102 -0.58 -36.00 -20.05
CA GLU A 102 0.34 -34.97 -20.53
C GLU A 102 -0.20 -33.56 -20.35
N ARG A 103 -1.50 -33.37 -20.60
CA ARG A 103 -2.18 -32.09 -20.38
C ARG A 103 -2.15 -31.70 -18.91
N ARG A 104 -2.40 -32.66 -18.02
CA ARG A 104 -2.31 -32.45 -16.55
C ARG A 104 -0.90 -32.07 -16.11
N ARG A 105 0.14 -32.72 -16.64
CA ARG A 105 1.55 -32.37 -16.34
C ARG A 105 1.90 -30.95 -16.77
N ARG A 106 1.45 -30.49 -17.95
CA ARG A 106 1.67 -29.12 -18.41
C ARG A 106 0.97 -28.10 -17.51
N VAL A 107 -0.32 -28.31 -17.25
CA VAL A 107 -1.11 -27.45 -16.35
C VAL A 107 -0.45 -27.38 -14.96
N TRP A 108 0.06 -28.49 -14.44
CA TRP A 108 0.77 -28.50 -13.17
C TRP A 108 2.06 -27.67 -13.20
N GLY A 109 2.86 -27.80 -14.26
CA GLY A 109 4.07 -26.98 -14.45
C GLY A 109 3.74 -25.50 -14.48
N ASP A 110 2.76 -25.11 -15.31
CA ASP A 110 2.33 -23.71 -15.44
C ASP A 110 1.84 -23.14 -14.10
N LEU A 111 1.06 -23.91 -13.34
CA LEU A 111 0.55 -23.50 -12.04
C LEU A 111 1.65 -23.37 -10.98
N THR A 112 2.68 -24.21 -11.03
CA THR A 112 3.85 -24.12 -10.15
C THR A 112 4.63 -22.83 -10.44
N ASP A 113 4.86 -22.52 -11.71
CA ASP A 113 5.54 -21.29 -12.12
C ASP A 113 4.76 -20.04 -11.73
N LEU A 114 3.42 -20.08 -11.88
CA LEU A 114 2.55 -18.98 -11.44
C LEU A 114 2.61 -18.81 -9.91
N LEU A 115 2.64 -19.90 -9.15
CA LEU A 115 2.75 -19.84 -7.68
C LEU A 115 4.08 -19.20 -7.25
N ILE A 116 5.20 -19.61 -7.85
CA ILE A 116 6.52 -19.02 -7.56
C ILE A 116 6.52 -17.52 -7.84
N ARG A 117 5.92 -17.09 -8.97
CA ARG A 117 5.80 -15.66 -9.29
C ARG A 117 4.92 -14.92 -8.28
N ALA A 118 3.82 -15.53 -7.86
CA ALA A 118 2.92 -14.95 -6.85
C ALA A 118 3.61 -14.83 -5.48
N GLU A 119 4.42 -15.82 -5.09
CA GLU A 119 5.23 -15.80 -3.87
C GLU A 119 6.24 -14.65 -3.90
N LEU A 120 7.04 -14.55 -4.96
CA LEU A 120 8.02 -13.47 -5.12
C LEU A 120 7.37 -12.08 -5.11
N LEU A 121 6.19 -11.95 -5.72
CA LEU A 121 5.40 -10.72 -5.67
C LEU A 121 4.91 -10.42 -4.25
N ALA A 122 4.35 -11.41 -3.55
CA ALA A 122 3.89 -11.22 -2.17
C ALA A 122 5.03 -10.79 -1.23
N GLU A 123 6.20 -11.42 -1.35
CA GLU A 123 7.39 -11.04 -0.59
C GLU A 123 7.86 -9.61 -0.91
N ARG A 124 7.82 -9.23 -2.19
CA ARG A 124 8.15 -7.87 -2.63
C ARG A 124 7.15 -6.87 -2.08
N ILE A 125 5.85 -7.12 -2.24
CA ILE A 125 4.76 -6.26 -1.78
C ILE A 125 4.94 -5.88 -0.31
N VAL A 126 5.21 -6.83 0.57
CA VAL A 126 5.42 -6.56 2.01
C VAL A 126 6.59 -5.60 2.27
N ARG A 127 7.60 -5.56 1.40
CA ARG A 127 8.79 -4.72 1.57
C ARG A 127 8.68 -3.33 0.95
N VAL A 128 8.04 -3.23 -0.22
CA VAL A 128 7.98 -1.96 -1.00
C VAL A 128 6.64 -1.24 -0.89
N VAL A 129 5.55 -1.95 -0.61
CA VAL A 129 4.22 -1.32 -0.60
C VAL A 129 3.96 -0.55 0.68
N PRO A 130 4.13 -1.10 1.91
CA PRO A 130 4.02 -0.30 3.11
C PRO A 130 5.00 0.85 3.00
N ARG A 131 4.49 2.08 3.06
CA ARG A 131 5.41 3.20 3.16
C ARG A 131 6.08 3.10 4.53
N ARG A 132 7.38 3.44 4.64
CA ARG A 132 8.23 3.28 5.85
C ARG A 132 7.82 4.15 7.07
N HIS A 133 6.55 4.50 7.17
CA HIS A 133 5.97 5.52 8.03
C HIS A 133 5.78 5.11 9.50
N ASP A 134 5.90 3.81 9.80
CA ASP A 134 5.96 3.27 11.17
C ASP A 134 7.29 3.57 11.90
N THR A 135 8.06 4.51 11.37
CA THR A 135 9.26 5.05 12.00
C THR A 135 9.06 6.55 12.23
N ASP A 136 9.64 7.09 13.30
CA ASP A 136 9.65 8.54 13.57
C ASP A 136 10.10 9.35 12.35
N GLU A 137 11.04 8.81 11.59
CA GLU A 137 11.57 9.39 10.37
C GLU A 137 10.54 9.45 9.24
N GLY A 138 9.80 8.36 9.01
CA GLY A 138 8.73 8.32 8.02
C GLY A 138 7.51 9.18 8.40
N SER A 139 7.20 9.29 9.69
CA SER A 139 6.18 10.23 10.20
C SER A 139 6.59 11.69 10.01
N ARG A 140 7.87 12.02 10.20
CA ARG A 140 8.42 13.36 9.91
C ARG A 140 8.36 13.67 8.42
N GLU A 141 8.70 12.73 7.55
CA GLU A 141 8.64 12.88 6.09
C GLU A 141 7.23 13.23 5.61
N ILE A 142 6.20 12.50 6.08
CA ILE A 142 4.80 12.80 5.73
C ILE A 142 4.37 14.16 6.26
N SER A 143 4.69 14.43 7.53
CA SER A 143 4.35 15.71 8.15
C SER A 143 4.99 16.86 7.37
N ARG A 144 6.22 16.67 6.91
CA ARG A 144 6.97 17.61 6.07
C ARG A 144 6.31 17.81 4.70
N LEU A 145 5.92 16.74 3.99
CA LEU A 145 5.21 16.82 2.72
C LEU A 145 3.85 17.53 2.85
N ARG A 146 3.10 17.24 3.93
CA ARG A 146 1.83 17.91 4.22
C ARG A 146 2.03 19.38 4.52
N LEU A 147 3.05 19.73 5.32
CA LEU A 147 3.39 21.12 5.63
C LEU A 147 3.86 21.88 4.38
N ALA A 148 4.64 21.25 3.51
CA ALA A 148 5.11 21.84 2.26
C ALA A 148 3.95 22.18 1.31
N THR A 149 2.91 21.34 1.27
CA THR A 149 1.68 21.61 0.49
C THR A 149 0.91 22.85 1.00
N HIS A 150 1.16 23.27 2.24
CA HIS A 150 0.53 24.42 2.88
C HIS A 150 1.54 25.54 3.20
N ALA A 151 2.69 25.58 2.53
CA ALA A 151 3.75 26.57 2.78
C ALA A 151 3.21 28.01 2.69
N ASP A 152 2.38 28.32 1.68
CA ASP A 152 1.77 29.65 1.52
C ASP A 152 0.89 30.03 2.72
N THR A 153 0.08 29.09 3.23
CA THR A 153 -0.78 29.31 4.40
C THR A 153 0.04 29.54 5.67
N LEU A 154 1.21 28.88 5.80
CA LEU A 154 2.13 29.12 6.91
C LEU A 154 2.77 30.51 6.83
N VAL A 155 3.11 30.98 5.63
CA VAL A 155 3.60 32.35 5.40
C VAL A 155 2.52 33.37 5.76
N GLU A 156 1.28 33.19 5.32
CA GLU A 156 0.15 34.06 5.65
C GLU A 156 -0.07 34.13 7.17
N ALA A 157 -0.07 32.97 7.86
CA ALA A 157 -0.22 32.91 9.31
C ALA A 157 0.92 33.66 10.04
N ALA A 158 2.16 33.52 9.59
CA ALA A 158 3.29 34.23 10.16
C ALA A 158 3.20 35.75 9.95
N LEU A 159 2.77 36.20 8.77
CA LEU A 159 2.51 37.62 8.49
C LEU A 159 1.39 38.18 9.38
N LEU A 160 0.32 37.41 9.61
CA LEU A 160 -0.75 37.78 10.54
C LEU A 160 -0.22 37.93 11.97
N LEU A 161 0.56 36.97 12.46
CA LEU A 161 1.18 37.06 13.79
C LEU A 161 2.09 38.30 13.91
N ARG A 162 2.96 38.55 12.93
CA ARG A 162 3.81 39.76 12.89
C ARG A 162 2.99 41.04 12.87
N SER A 163 1.87 41.06 12.15
CA SER A 163 1.01 42.23 12.09
C SER A 163 0.34 42.52 13.43
N ALA A 164 -0.08 41.48 14.15
CA ALA A 164 -0.77 41.59 15.43
C ALA A 164 0.14 42.15 16.54
N VAL A 165 1.42 41.79 16.53
CA VAL A 165 2.38 42.25 17.55
C VAL A 165 3.11 43.54 17.18
N ARG A 166 2.90 44.07 15.98
CA ARG A 166 3.69 45.18 15.43
C ARG A 166 3.75 46.41 16.32
N GLU A 167 2.61 46.86 16.84
CA GLU A 167 2.56 48.05 17.69
C GLU A 167 3.11 47.77 19.10
N ALA A 168 2.89 46.56 19.62
CA ALA A 168 3.44 46.12 20.91
C ALA A 168 4.97 46.03 20.91
N LEU A 169 5.60 45.87 19.74
CA LEU A 169 7.06 45.87 19.59
C LEU A 169 7.68 47.27 19.44
N ARG A 170 6.88 48.31 19.19
CA ARG A 170 7.38 49.69 18.97
C ARG A 170 7.56 50.50 20.25
N VAL A 171 7.04 50.01 21.38
CA VAL A 171 7.20 50.69 22.67
C VAL A 171 8.63 50.51 23.21
N PRO A 172 9.13 51.41 24.07
CA PRO A 172 10.51 51.36 24.57
C PRO A 172 10.88 50.06 25.31
N THR A 173 9.90 49.40 25.91
CA THR A 173 10.05 48.13 26.62
C THR A 173 8.93 47.18 26.18
N PRO A 174 9.11 46.46 25.06
CA PRO A 174 8.11 45.52 24.55
C PRO A 174 7.80 44.41 25.56
N ASP A 175 6.56 43.95 25.55
CA ASP A 175 6.15 42.80 26.37
C ASP A 175 6.85 41.51 25.90
N ALA A 176 7.17 40.63 26.85
CA ALA A 176 7.86 39.38 26.57
C ALA A 176 7.05 38.45 25.63
N ASP A 177 5.72 38.45 25.72
CA ASP A 177 4.86 37.67 24.82
C ASP A 177 4.85 38.22 23.40
N ALA A 178 4.89 39.55 23.23
CA ALA A 178 5.03 40.16 21.92
C ALA A 178 6.36 39.76 21.24
N LEU A 179 7.45 39.74 22.01
CA LEU A 179 8.76 39.27 21.54
C LEU A 179 8.75 37.78 21.18
N ARG A 180 8.11 36.93 22.00
CA ARG A 180 7.97 35.49 21.73
C ARG A 180 7.17 35.23 20.45
N LEU A 181 6.02 35.88 20.30
CA LEU A 181 5.15 35.75 19.12
C LEU A 181 5.85 36.23 17.84
N ALA A 182 6.62 37.31 17.91
CA ALA A 182 7.44 37.78 16.80
C ALA A 182 8.50 36.75 16.40
N ALA A 183 9.21 36.17 17.37
CA ALA A 183 10.20 35.13 17.14
C ALA A 183 9.57 33.84 16.56
N THR A 184 8.35 33.48 17.00
CA THR A 184 7.58 32.37 16.42
C THR A 184 7.22 32.65 14.97
N ALA A 185 6.74 33.85 14.65
CA ALA A 185 6.44 34.23 13.26
C ALA A 185 7.69 34.13 12.36
N ASP A 186 8.83 34.59 12.85
CA ASP A 186 10.12 34.51 12.11
C ASP A 186 10.63 33.08 11.95
N LEU A 187 10.36 32.21 12.92
CA LEU A 187 10.66 30.80 12.81
C LEU A 187 9.75 30.13 11.77
N VAL A 188 8.45 30.40 11.79
CA VAL A 188 7.49 29.84 10.82
C VAL A 188 7.82 30.30 9.40
N MET A 189 8.16 31.57 9.20
CA MET A 189 8.59 32.07 7.87
C MET A 189 9.82 31.34 7.34
N ARG A 190 10.84 31.12 8.17
CA ARG A 190 12.05 30.39 7.75
C ARG A 190 11.74 28.94 7.40
N LEU A 191 10.97 28.26 8.26
CA LEU A 191 10.58 26.87 8.01
C LEU A 191 9.72 26.73 6.75
N ALA A 192 8.83 27.68 6.47
CA ALA A 192 8.04 27.69 5.22
C ALA A 192 8.93 27.87 3.98
N ALA A 193 9.94 28.74 4.04
CA ALA A 193 10.90 28.93 2.95
C ALA A 193 11.77 27.69 2.72
N ASP A 194 12.21 27.03 3.79
CA ASP A 194 12.97 25.78 3.71
C ASP A 194 12.13 24.65 3.08
N LEU A 195 10.84 24.58 3.41
CA LEU A 195 9.90 23.62 2.81
C LEU A 195 9.70 23.86 1.31
N ASP A 196 9.59 25.12 0.88
CA ASP A 196 9.39 25.48 -0.53
C ASP A 196 10.64 25.19 -1.39
N ALA A 197 11.83 25.49 -0.86
CA ALA A 197 13.11 25.21 -1.52
C ALA A 197 13.33 23.72 -1.78
N GLU A 198 12.92 22.84 -0.86
CA GLU A 198 13.04 21.39 -1.00
C GLU A 198 12.06 20.81 -2.02
N VAL A 199 10.85 21.37 -2.14
CA VAL A 199 9.88 20.98 -3.17
C VAL A 199 10.42 21.29 -4.58
N CYS A 200 11.07 22.45 -4.75
CA CYS A 200 11.73 22.83 -6.01
C CYS A 200 12.91 21.91 -6.37
N ILE A 201 13.68 21.46 -5.39
CA ILE A 201 14.82 20.53 -5.62
C ILE A 201 14.30 19.12 -5.97
N GLY A 202 13.25 18.64 -5.28
CA GLY A 202 12.66 17.32 -5.51
C GLY A 202 11.93 17.18 -6.87
N THR A 203 11.42 18.28 -7.43
CA THR A 203 10.81 18.29 -8.77
C THR A 203 11.82 18.28 -9.91
N HIS A 204 13.06 18.77 -9.69
CA HIS A 204 14.12 18.77 -10.69
C HIS A 204 14.95 17.48 -10.77
N GLN A 205 14.89 16.61 -9.76
CA GLN A 205 15.53 15.28 -9.81
C GLN A 205 14.66 14.18 -10.44
N ARG A 206 13.41 14.48 -10.83
CA ARG A 206 12.46 13.53 -11.42
C ARG A 206 12.22 13.73 -12.93
N ILE A 207 13.04 14.53 -13.61
CA ILE A 207 13.05 14.71 -15.07
C ILE A 207 14.29 14.03 -15.62
#